data_AF-A0A937ZYQ8-F1
#
_entry.id   AF-A0A937ZYQ8-F1
#
_cell.length_a   1.000
_cell.length_b   1.000
_cell.length_c   1.000
_cell.angle_alpha   90.00
_cell.angle_beta   90.00
_cell.angle_gamma   90.00
#
_symmetry.space_group_name_H-M   'P 1'
#
loop_
_entity.id
_entity.type
_entity.pdbx_description
1 polymer ?
#
loop_
_entity_poly.entity_id
_entity_poly.type
_entity_poly.pdbx_seq_one_letter_code
_entity_poly.pdbx_strand_id
1 'polypeptide(L)'
;MEFMRSYFVPTDDFPIPVADIDPRYRADVVFAGHYESDGRVAALEAVCRAGLKLNLFGGGWNAARPTLAADSPLHALYPIQPAVGADYRQALNGAKVALCFLSRINGDTYTRRNFQIPAMEVAMLTERTEDLASLFRGDDEAAFFGSTPELVEQATRLVQDDAWRRKIAVAGRERVWRDGHHVEGRMSELLRQVGRVRAQR
;
A
#
# COMPACT_ATOMS: atom_id res chain seq x y z
N MET A 1 -8.69 25.96 3.74
CA MET A 1 -9.69 25.00 3.24
C MET A 1 -9.11 23.63 3.52
N GLU A 2 -9.82 22.81 4.31
CA GLU A 2 -9.34 21.47 4.66
C GLU A 2 -9.47 20.58 3.41
N PHE A 3 -8.38 19.93 3.00
CA PHE A 3 -8.36 19.11 1.79
C PHE A 3 -9.09 17.79 2.03
N MET A 4 -10.07 17.44 1.18
CA MET A 4 -10.75 16.16 1.29
C MET A 4 -9.80 15.04 0.87
N ARG A 5 -9.39 14.22 1.85
CA ARG A 5 -8.49 13.09 1.62
C ARG A 5 -9.17 11.98 0.81
N SER A 6 -8.37 11.09 0.23
CA SER A 6 -8.88 9.90 -0.48
C SER A 6 -9.55 8.89 0.48
N TYR A 7 -10.01 7.77 -0.08
CA TYR A 7 -10.86 6.81 0.61
C TYR A 7 -10.64 5.36 0.18
N PHE A 8 -11.12 4.45 1.02
CA PHE A 8 -11.38 3.06 0.67
C PHE A 8 -12.90 2.81 0.49
N VAL A 9 -13.25 1.74 -0.20
CA VAL A 9 -14.65 1.32 -0.44
C VAL A 9 -14.89 0.04 0.35
N PRO A 10 -15.75 0.03 1.39
CA PRO A 10 -15.89 -1.14 2.28
C PRO A 10 -16.28 -2.45 1.59
N THR A 11 -17.02 -2.38 0.48
CA THR A 11 -17.41 -3.56 -0.30
C THR A 11 -16.28 -4.13 -1.17
N ASP A 12 -15.19 -3.37 -1.36
CA ASP A 12 -14.03 -3.76 -2.17
C ASP A 12 -12.76 -3.92 -1.32
N ASP A 13 -12.61 -3.15 -0.26
CA ASP A 13 -11.38 -3.03 0.51
C ASP A 13 -11.56 -3.62 1.92
N PHE A 14 -11.76 -4.94 1.97
CA PHE A 14 -12.00 -5.69 3.21
C PHE A 14 -11.02 -6.86 3.38
N PRO A 15 -10.75 -7.29 4.64
CA PRO A 15 -9.86 -8.42 4.90
C PRO A 15 -10.45 -9.74 4.39
N ILE A 16 -9.61 -10.59 3.82
CA ILE A 16 -9.95 -11.95 3.40
C ILE A 16 -9.33 -12.94 4.40
N PRO A 17 -10.07 -13.96 4.89
CA PRO A 17 -9.49 -15.01 5.70
C PRO A 17 -8.34 -15.72 4.98
N VAL A 18 -7.26 -16.02 5.69
CA VAL A 18 -6.06 -16.67 5.11
C VAL A 18 -6.37 -17.99 4.40
N ALA A 19 -7.41 -18.71 4.85
CA ALA A 19 -7.88 -19.96 4.23
C ALA A 19 -8.44 -19.76 2.82
N ASP A 20 -8.97 -18.58 2.51
CA ASP A 20 -9.60 -18.24 1.23
C ASP A 20 -8.62 -17.54 0.27
N ILE A 21 -7.36 -17.36 0.69
CA ILE A 21 -6.30 -16.80 -0.15
C ILE A 21 -5.74 -17.87 -1.08
N ASP A 22 -5.85 -17.62 -2.39
CA ASP A 22 -5.21 -18.45 -3.41
C ASP A 22 -3.68 -18.46 -3.17
N PRO A 23 -3.04 -19.64 -3.05
CA PRO A 23 -1.61 -19.77 -2.82
C PRO A 23 -0.71 -18.93 -3.74
N ARG A 24 -1.15 -18.61 -4.97
CA ARG A 24 -0.39 -17.76 -5.90
C ARG A 24 -0.15 -16.34 -5.38
N TYR A 25 -1.05 -15.82 -4.54
CA TYR A 25 -0.92 -14.49 -3.95
C TYR A 25 -0.07 -14.45 -2.69
N ARG A 26 0.30 -15.61 -2.13
CA ARG A 26 1.05 -15.68 -0.88
C ARG A 26 2.48 -15.20 -1.06
N ALA A 27 2.87 -14.16 -0.33
CA ALA A 27 4.19 -13.55 -0.40
C ALA A 27 4.63 -12.96 0.95
N ASP A 28 5.91 -12.68 1.10
CA ASP A 28 6.39 -11.87 2.24
C ASP A 28 6.06 -10.40 2.02
N VAL A 29 6.33 -9.90 0.81
CA VAL A 29 6.08 -8.51 0.41
C VAL A 29 5.29 -8.50 -0.90
N VAL A 30 4.32 -7.58 -1.02
CA VAL A 30 3.65 -7.28 -2.30
C VAL A 30 3.78 -5.81 -2.65
N PHE A 31 4.02 -5.52 -3.92
CA PHE A 31 3.74 -4.21 -4.50
C PHE A 31 2.69 -4.36 -5.62
N ALA A 32 1.57 -3.66 -5.48
CA ALA A 32 0.49 -3.63 -6.47
C ALA A 32 0.28 -2.18 -6.93
N GLY A 33 1.02 -1.78 -7.96
CA GLY A 33 1.05 -0.42 -8.50
C GLY A 33 1.80 -0.34 -9.83
N HIS A 34 1.60 0.74 -10.58
CA HIS A 34 2.24 0.89 -11.88
C HIS A 34 3.76 1.07 -11.76
N TYR A 35 4.46 0.82 -12.86
CA TYR A 35 5.88 1.15 -12.99
C TYR A 35 6.09 2.66 -13.14
N GLU A 36 7.14 3.18 -12.50
CA GLU A 36 7.77 4.46 -12.84
C GLU A 36 9.30 4.29 -12.79
N SER A 37 10.00 5.11 -13.56
CA SER A 37 11.47 5.16 -13.56
C SER A 37 11.99 6.09 -12.45
N ASP A 38 11.67 5.78 -11.20
CA ASP A 38 11.90 6.65 -10.03
C ASP A 38 12.70 5.98 -8.90
N GLY A 39 13.38 4.87 -9.21
CA GLY A 39 14.15 4.09 -8.23
C GLY A 39 13.37 2.92 -7.61
N ARG A 40 12.05 2.79 -7.84
CA ARG A 40 11.27 1.65 -7.31
C ARG A 40 11.77 0.28 -7.79
N VAL A 41 12.36 0.21 -8.98
CA VAL A 41 13.04 -1.02 -9.46
C VAL A 41 14.14 -1.42 -8.49
N ALA A 42 15.09 -0.53 -8.21
CA ALA A 42 16.21 -0.82 -7.32
C ALA A 42 15.74 -1.18 -5.90
N ALA A 43 14.69 -0.50 -5.41
CA ALA A 43 14.07 -0.81 -4.14
C ALA A 43 13.44 -2.22 -4.08
N LEU A 44 12.66 -2.60 -5.11
CA LEU A 44 12.05 -3.94 -5.19
C LEU A 44 13.10 -5.04 -5.39
N GLU A 45 14.14 -4.79 -6.17
CA GLU A 45 15.24 -5.75 -6.28
C GLU A 45 15.98 -5.93 -4.96
N ALA A 46 16.16 -4.87 -4.16
CA ALA A 46 16.76 -4.96 -2.84
C ALA A 46 15.92 -5.83 -1.89
N VAL A 47 14.59 -5.75 -1.96
CA VAL A 47 13.68 -6.67 -1.25
C VAL A 47 13.95 -8.13 -1.63
N CYS A 48 14.02 -8.43 -2.94
CA CYS A 48 14.33 -9.78 -3.41
C CYS A 48 15.72 -10.25 -2.95
N ARG A 49 16.73 -9.39 -3.05
CA ARG A 49 18.11 -9.70 -2.64
C ARG A 49 18.25 -9.90 -1.13
N ALA A 50 17.35 -9.33 -0.33
CA ALA A 50 17.25 -9.61 1.10
C ALA A 50 16.63 -10.98 1.43
N GLY A 51 16.24 -11.76 0.41
CA GLY A 51 15.65 -13.09 0.56
C GLY A 51 14.14 -13.09 0.81
N LEU A 52 13.47 -11.93 0.68
CA LEU A 52 12.02 -11.82 0.86
C LEU A 52 11.29 -12.22 -0.43
N LYS A 53 10.26 -13.08 -0.31
CA LYS A 53 9.42 -13.43 -1.45
C LYS A 53 8.55 -12.23 -1.85
N LEU A 54 8.86 -11.63 -3.01
CA LEU A 54 8.12 -10.51 -3.57
C LEU A 54 7.06 -10.99 -4.57
N ASN A 55 5.83 -10.49 -4.43
CA ASN A 55 4.84 -10.47 -5.49
C ASN A 55 4.72 -9.05 -6.07
N LEU A 56 4.62 -8.95 -7.40
CA LEU A 56 4.59 -7.68 -8.12
C LEU A 56 3.43 -7.66 -9.12
N PHE A 57 2.57 -6.66 -9.00
CA PHE A 57 1.41 -6.45 -9.87
C PHE A 57 1.34 -5.00 -10.34
N GLY A 58 0.86 -4.78 -11.55
CA GLY A 58 0.53 -3.44 -12.05
C GLY A 58 0.84 -3.22 -13.53
N GLY A 59 0.53 -2.02 -14.02
CA GLY A 59 0.79 -1.61 -15.40
C GLY A 59 2.21 -1.09 -15.64
N GLY A 60 2.64 -1.05 -16.90
CA GLY A 60 3.92 -0.46 -17.33
C GLY A 60 5.16 -1.33 -17.14
N TRP A 61 5.12 -2.32 -16.24
CA TRP A 61 6.26 -3.19 -15.93
C TRP A 61 6.79 -3.96 -17.15
N ASN A 62 5.92 -4.53 -17.98
CA ASN A 62 6.32 -5.31 -19.18
C ASN A 62 7.09 -4.45 -20.20
N ALA A 63 6.73 -3.18 -20.34
CA ALA A 63 7.46 -2.25 -21.21
C ALA A 63 8.81 -1.84 -20.61
N ALA A 64 8.94 -1.85 -19.28
CA ALA A 64 10.19 -1.58 -18.58
C ALA A 64 11.15 -2.78 -18.56
N ARG A 65 10.71 -4.00 -18.87
CA ARG A 65 11.55 -5.21 -18.82
C ARG A 65 12.91 -5.05 -19.54
N PRO A 66 12.99 -4.46 -20.75
CA PRO A 66 14.26 -4.29 -21.45
C PRO A 66 15.23 -3.31 -20.78
N THR A 67 14.78 -2.46 -19.84
CA THR A 67 15.62 -1.50 -19.13
C THR A 67 16.24 -2.08 -17.86
N LEU A 68 15.83 -3.30 -17.46
CA LEU A 68 16.38 -3.98 -16.30
C LEU A 68 17.78 -4.52 -16.59
N ALA A 69 18.63 -4.51 -15.55
CA ALA A 69 19.91 -5.20 -15.60
C ALA A 69 19.72 -6.71 -15.89
N ALA A 70 20.70 -7.34 -16.53
CA ALA A 70 20.62 -8.74 -16.93
C ALA A 70 20.45 -9.70 -15.73
N ASP A 71 21.02 -9.33 -14.58
CA ASP A 71 20.98 -10.07 -13.31
C ASP A 71 19.85 -9.61 -12.38
N SER A 72 18.91 -8.79 -12.87
CA SER A 72 17.77 -8.34 -12.07
C SER A 72 16.93 -9.52 -11.57
N PRO A 73 16.70 -9.67 -10.26
CA PRO A 73 15.82 -10.71 -9.74
C PRO A 73 14.37 -10.55 -10.19
N LEU A 74 13.97 -9.35 -10.64
CA LEU A 74 12.60 -9.10 -11.11
C LEU A 74 12.29 -9.85 -12.41
N HIS A 75 13.29 -10.28 -13.19
CA HIS A 75 13.08 -11.10 -14.39
C HIS A 75 12.22 -12.35 -14.13
N ALA A 76 12.32 -12.93 -12.93
CA ALA A 76 11.55 -14.11 -12.52
C ALA A 76 10.05 -13.82 -12.30
N LEU A 77 9.64 -12.55 -12.20
CA LEU A 77 8.26 -12.13 -11.98
C LEU A 77 7.51 -11.81 -13.28
N TYR A 78 8.21 -11.81 -14.42
CA TYR A 78 7.61 -11.51 -15.72
C TYR A 78 6.90 -12.73 -16.34
N PRO A 79 5.78 -12.54 -17.06
CA PRO A 79 5.11 -11.26 -17.33
C PRO A 79 4.31 -10.74 -16.12
N ILE A 80 4.42 -9.43 -15.85
CA ILE A 80 3.72 -8.79 -14.73
C ILE A 80 2.37 -8.30 -15.22
N GLN A 81 1.31 -8.69 -14.50
CA GLN A 81 -0.07 -8.30 -14.81
C GLN A 81 -0.63 -7.39 -13.70
N PRO A 82 -1.56 -6.48 -14.03
CA PRO A 82 -2.30 -5.76 -13.00
C PRO A 82 -3.23 -6.71 -12.24
N ALA A 83 -3.26 -6.59 -10.92
CA ALA A 83 -4.30 -7.17 -10.09
C ALA A 83 -5.45 -6.15 -9.97
N VAL A 84 -6.69 -6.58 -10.22
CA VAL A 84 -7.88 -5.71 -10.21
C VAL A 84 -9.03 -6.39 -9.47
N GLY A 85 -9.94 -5.60 -8.90
CA GLY A 85 -11.12 -6.12 -8.20
C GLY A 85 -10.75 -7.14 -7.12
N ALA A 86 -11.33 -8.34 -7.19
CA ALA A 86 -11.06 -9.41 -6.24
C ALA A 86 -9.59 -9.87 -6.23
N ASP A 87 -8.92 -9.87 -7.38
CA ASP A 87 -7.51 -10.25 -7.49
C ASP A 87 -6.60 -9.22 -6.80
N TYR A 88 -6.97 -7.93 -6.82
CA TYR A 88 -6.24 -6.89 -6.08
C TYR A 88 -6.32 -7.12 -4.58
N ARG A 89 -7.52 -7.43 -4.08
CA ARG A 89 -7.75 -7.73 -2.67
C ARG A 89 -7.03 -9.00 -2.23
N GLN A 90 -7.06 -10.04 -3.06
CA GLN A 90 -6.29 -11.28 -2.86
C GLN A 90 -4.78 -11.02 -2.84
N ALA A 91 -4.26 -10.20 -3.77
CA ALA A 91 -2.85 -9.84 -3.83
C ALA A 91 -2.37 -9.12 -2.56
N LEU A 92 -3.16 -8.18 -2.03
CA LEU A 92 -2.83 -7.48 -0.79
C LEU A 92 -2.93 -8.39 0.43
N ASN A 93 -4.07 -9.08 0.62
CA ASN A 93 -4.28 -9.95 1.78
C ASN A 93 -3.39 -11.19 1.80
N GLY A 94 -2.89 -11.63 0.64
CA GLY A 94 -1.98 -12.77 0.55
C GLY A 94 -0.56 -12.45 0.99
N ALA A 95 -0.19 -11.18 1.06
CA ALA A 95 1.14 -10.79 1.53
C ALA A 95 1.16 -10.55 3.04
N LYS A 96 2.31 -10.78 3.67
CA LYS A 96 2.53 -10.31 5.04
C LYS A 96 2.60 -8.77 5.07
N VAL A 97 3.31 -8.17 4.12
CA VAL A 97 3.52 -6.73 4.04
C VAL A 97 3.10 -6.21 2.67
N ALA A 98 2.29 -5.15 2.66
CA ALA A 98 1.95 -4.42 1.45
C ALA A 98 2.77 -3.13 1.36
N LEU A 99 3.66 -3.09 0.37
CA LEU A 99 4.50 -1.96 0.06
C LEU A 99 3.72 -0.89 -0.72
N CYS A 100 3.91 0.37 -0.37
CA CYS A 100 3.24 1.50 -0.99
C CYS A 100 4.22 2.61 -1.38
N PHE A 101 4.64 2.62 -2.64
CA PHE A 101 5.30 3.78 -3.28
C PHE A 101 4.27 4.84 -3.70
N LEU A 102 4.65 6.11 -3.59
CA LEU A 102 3.91 7.26 -4.09
C LEU A 102 4.31 7.56 -5.54
N SER A 103 3.37 8.07 -6.33
CA SER A 103 3.67 8.43 -7.71
C SER A 103 4.41 9.76 -7.78
N ARG A 104 5.62 9.74 -8.38
CA ARG A 104 6.39 10.97 -8.63
C ARG A 104 5.79 11.75 -9.78
N ILE A 105 5.29 11.04 -10.80
CA ILE A 105 4.58 11.66 -11.94
C ILE A 105 3.34 12.43 -11.48
N ASN A 106 2.60 11.91 -10.51
CA ASN A 106 1.41 12.60 -9.98
C ASN A 106 1.71 13.61 -8.87
N GLY A 107 2.95 13.68 -8.38
CA GLY A 107 3.31 14.50 -7.23
C GLY A 107 2.61 14.06 -5.94
N ASP A 108 2.38 12.75 -5.78
CA ASP A 108 1.66 12.20 -4.63
C ASP A 108 2.43 12.47 -3.33
N THR A 109 1.78 13.10 -2.35
CA THR A 109 2.21 13.14 -0.95
C THR A 109 1.55 12.04 -0.12
N TYR A 110 0.49 11.44 -0.65
CA TYR A 110 -0.20 10.23 -0.22
C TYR A 110 -0.98 9.68 -1.43
N THR A 111 -1.45 8.43 -1.37
CA THR A 111 -2.25 7.83 -2.45
C THR A 111 -3.44 7.04 -1.89
N ARG A 112 -4.36 6.60 -2.76
CA ARG A 112 -5.53 5.81 -2.36
C ARG A 112 -5.13 4.52 -1.63
N ARG A 113 -4.02 3.90 -2.02
CA ARG A 113 -3.47 2.68 -1.39
C ARG A 113 -3.18 2.86 0.10
N ASN A 114 -2.87 4.09 0.53
CA ASN A 114 -2.68 4.38 1.95
C ASN A 114 -3.94 4.22 2.79
N PHE A 115 -5.12 4.17 2.17
CA PHE A 115 -6.40 3.89 2.83
C PHE A 115 -6.87 2.46 2.58
N GLN A 116 -6.65 1.93 1.37
CA GLN A 116 -7.07 0.58 1.00
C GLN A 116 -6.30 -0.51 1.75
N ILE A 117 -4.97 -0.39 1.81
CA ILE A 117 -4.12 -1.41 2.46
C ILE A 117 -4.50 -1.59 3.94
N PRO A 118 -4.62 -0.51 4.76
CA PRO A 118 -5.04 -0.68 6.14
C PRO A 118 -6.50 -1.14 6.27
N ALA A 119 -7.41 -0.73 5.38
CA ALA A 119 -8.80 -1.18 5.42
C ALA A 119 -8.95 -2.71 5.23
N MET A 120 -8.07 -3.29 4.43
CA MET A 120 -7.93 -4.74 4.23
C MET A 120 -7.17 -5.45 5.38
N GLU A 121 -6.82 -4.75 6.46
CA GLU A 121 -6.05 -5.30 7.60
C GLU A 121 -4.70 -5.90 7.20
N VAL A 122 -4.00 -5.26 6.26
CA VAL A 122 -2.64 -5.67 5.86
C VAL A 122 -1.64 -4.66 6.40
N ALA A 123 -0.49 -5.14 6.91
CA ALA A 123 0.56 -4.25 7.39
C ALA A 123 1.13 -3.42 6.23
N MET A 124 0.92 -2.11 6.31
CA MET A 124 1.40 -1.17 5.30
C MET A 124 2.83 -0.72 5.58
N LEU A 125 3.69 -0.83 4.58
CA LEU A 125 5.00 -0.18 4.53
C LEU A 125 4.99 0.88 3.44
N THR A 126 5.06 2.16 3.79
CA THR A 126 4.89 3.27 2.83
C THR A 126 6.03 4.30 2.92
N GLU A 127 6.23 5.07 1.86
CA GLU A 127 7.17 6.20 1.89
C GLU A 127 6.79 7.20 2.99
N ARG A 128 7.79 7.81 3.63
CA ARG A 128 7.58 8.84 4.65
C ARG A 128 7.32 10.21 4.00
N THR A 129 6.18 10.81 4.32
CA THR A 129 5.83 12.20 3.95
C THR A 129 5.16 12.90 5.13
N GLU A 130 5.12 14.23 5.13
CA GLU A 130 4.39 15.01 6.15
C GLU A 130 2.89 14.68 6.16
N ASP A 131 2.29 14.50 4.97
CA ASP A 131 0.89 14.12 4.85
C ASP A 131 0.62 12.76 5.48
N LEU A 132 1.46 11.75 5.21
CA LEU A 132 1.29 10.43 5.80
C LEU A 132 1.60 10.41 7.30
N ALA A 133 2.57 11.21 7.76
CA ALA A 133 2.84 11.40 9.19
C ALA A 133 1.69 12.10 9.93
N SER A 134 0.88 12.92 9.23
CA SER A 134 -0.35 13.48 9.80
C SER A 134 -1.50 12.44 9.87
N LEU A 135 -1.50 11.45 8.98
CA LEU A 135 -2.53 10.42 8.87
C LEU A 135 -2.27 9.18 9.72
N PHE A 136 -1.00 8.84 10.02
CA PHE A 136 -0.65 7.62 10.75
C PHE A 136 0.47 7.88 11.74
N ARG A 137 0.36 7.28 12.93
CA ARG A 137 1.50 7.16 13.85
C ARG A 137 2.47 6.10 13.34
N GLY A 138 3.69 6.51 13.03
CA GLY A 138 4.73 5.61 12.54
C GLY A 138 5.06 4.49 13.53
N ASP A 139 5.32 3.29 13.01
CA ASP A 139 5.64 2.05 13.74
C ASP A 139 4.53 1.52 14.67
N ASP A 140 3.40 2.23 14.75
CA ASP A 140 2.20 1.84 15.49
C ASP A 140 1.02 1.56 14.56
N GLU A 141 0.74 2.43 13.59
CA GLU A 141 -0.42 2.35 12.67
C GLU A 141 0.02 2.08 11.21
N ALA A 142 1.26 2.42 10.86
CA ALA A 142 1.89 2.13 9.58
C ALA A 142 3.41 2.13 9.75
N ALA A 143 4.12 1.31 8.96
CA ALA A 143 5.57 1.38 8.87
C ALA A 143 5.99 2.36 7.77
N PHE A 144 7.09 3.08 8.01
CA PHE A 144 7.59 4.11 7.10
C PHE A 144 9.03 3.83 6.66
N PHE A 145 9.36 4.21 5.43
CA PHE A 145 10.75 4.27 4.95
C PHE A 145 11.01 5.57 4.19
N GLY A 146 12.24 6.09 4.30
CA GLY A 146 12.75 7.21 3.51
C GLY A 146 13.84 6.82 2.52
N SER A 147 14.32 5.58 2.57
CA SER A 147 15.38 5.07 1.70
C SER A 147 15.24 3.56 1.44
N THR A 148 15.93 3.04 0.43
CA THR A 148 15.96 1.60 0.14
C THR A 148 16.49 0.74 1.30
N PRO A 149 17.58 1.13 2.01
CA PRO A 149 18.02 0.40 3.19
C PRO A 149 16.95 0.33 4.29
N GLU A 150 16.30 1.46 4.61
CA GLU A 150 15.20 1.50 5.59
C GLU A 150 14.02 0.64 5.15
N LEU A 151 13.69 0.64 3.85
CA LEU A 151 12.64 -0.22 3.31
C LEU A 151 12.96 -1.70 3.58
N VAL A 152 14.18 -2.14 3.27
CA VAL A 152 14.59 -3.54 3.47
C VAL A 152 14.59 -3.91 4.95
N GLU A 153 15.08 -3.03 5.82
CA GLU A 153 15.07 -3.22 7.28
C GLU A 153 13.63 -3.39 7.80
N GLN A 154 12.75 -2.46 7.46
CA GLN A 154 11.35 -2.45 7.89
C GLN A 154 10.58 -3.65 7.34
N ALA A 155 10.75 -3.97 6.06
CA ALA A 155 10.13 -5.14 5.43
C ALA A 155 10.59 -6.44 6.12
N THR A 156 11.90 -6.57 6.37
CA THR A 156 12.46 -7.75 7.06
C THR A 156 11.89 -7.89 8.46
N ARG A 157 11.86 -6.80 9.24
CA ARG A 157 11.32 -6.80 10.59
C ARG A 157 9.83 -7.16 10.61
N LEU A 158 9.02 -6.56 9.75
CA LEU A 158 7.58 -6.89 9.63
C LEU A 158 7.35 -8.37 9.24
N VAL A 159 8.20 -8.92 8.38
CA VAL A 159 8.09 -10.32 7.94
C VAL A 159 8.48 -11.30 9.06
N GLN A 160 9.45 -10.95 9.91
CA GLN A 160 9.97 -11.79 10.99
C GLN A 160 9.18 -11.65 12.31
N ASP A 161 8.64 -10.47 12.60
CA ASP A 161 7.89 -10.19 13.84
C ASP A 161 6.38 -10.21 13.57
N ASP A 162 5.80 -11.39 13.71
CA ASP A 162 4.36 -11.62 13.55
C ASP A 162 3.49 -10.79 14.50
N ALA A 163 3.94 -10.57 15.73
CA ALA A 163 3.18 -9.84 16.73
C ALA A 163 3.12 -8.36 16.39
N TRP A 164 4.26 -7.77 16.05
CA TRP A 164 4.34 -6.37 15.64
C TRP A 164 3.62 -6.12 14.31
N ARG A 165 3.79 -7.01 13.33
CA ARG A 165 3.06 -6.92 12.05
C ARG A 165 1.54 -6.91 12.25
N ARG A 166 1.01 -7.81 13.07
CA ARG A 166 -0.43 -7.86 13.39
C ARG A 166 -0.89 -6.60 14.11
N LYS A 167 -0.10 -6.10 15.07
CA LYS A 167 -0.39 -4.83 15.77
C LYS A 167 -0.54 -3.68 14.78
N ILE A 168 0.41 -3.51 13.84
CA ILE A 168 0.35 -2.46 12.82
C ILE A 168 -0.88 -2.62 11.92
N ALA A 169 -1.14 -3.83 11.43
CA ALA A 169 -2.27 -4.09 10.54
C ALA A 169 -3.62 -3.73 11.18
N VAL A 170 -3.85 -4.15 12.42
CA VAL A 170 -5.08 -3.87 13.18
C VAL A 170 -5.19 -2.37 13.49
N ALA A 171 -4.13 -1.76 14.03
CA ALA A 171 -4.14 -0.34 14.37
C ALA A 171 -4.31 0.57 13.15
N GLY A 172 -3.71 0.21 12.02
CA GLY A 172 -3.90 0.90 10.74
C GLY A 172 -5.36 0.80 10.24
N ARG A 173 -5.98 -0.38 10.36
CA ARG A 173 -7.39 -0.58 10.03
C ARG A 173 -8.29 0.29 10.91
N GLU A 174 -8.11 0.21 12.22
CA GLU A 174 -8.86 1.02 13.18
C GLU A 174 -8.70 2.52 12.89
N ARG A 175 -7.48 2.96 12.53
CA ARG A 175 -7.20 4.35 12.15
C ARG A 175 -8.07 4.81 10.98
N VAL A 176 -8.05 4.09 9.85
CA VAL A 176 -8.78 4.52 8.65
C VAL A 176 -10.29 4.49 8.83
N TRP A 177 -10.82 3.56 9.64
CA TRP A 177 -12.23 3.50 9.98
C TRP A 177 -12.67 4.61 10.93
N ARG A 178 -11.93 4.82 12.04
CA ARG A 178 -12.22 5.85 13.03
C ARG A 178 -12.25 7.25 12.42
N ASP A 179 -11.32 7.53 11.52
CA ASP A 179 -11.18 8.84 10.88
C ASP A 179 -12.10 8.99 9.64
N GLY A 180 -12.98 8.02 9.38
CA GLY A 180 -14.01 8.11 8.33
C GLY A 180 -13.44 8.10 6.91
N HIS A 181 -12.32 7.42 6.67
CA HIS A 181 -11.72 7.28 5.33
C HIS A 181 -12.43 6.26 4.43
N HIS A 182 -13.58 5.72 4.84
CA HIS A 182 -14.44 4.98 3.92
C HIS A 182 -15.26 5.96 3.05
N VAL A 183 -15.69 5.50 1.88
CA VAL A 183 -16.41 6.33 0.90
C VAL A 183 -17.64 7.03 1.50
N GLU A 184 -18.44 6.37 2.32
CA GLU A 184 -19.62 6.97 2.97
C GLU A 184 -19.24 8.05 4.00
N GLY A 185 -18.10 7.87 4.68
CA GLY A 185 -17.54 8.84 5.62
C GLY A 185 -17.13 10.12 4.90
N ARG A 186 -16.42 10.00 3.76
CA ARG A 186 -16.06 11.14 2.90
C ARG A 186 -17.29 11.84 2.32
N MET A 187 -18.29 11.10 1.87
CA MET A 187 -19.53 11.70 1.37
C MET A 187 -20.27 12.47 2.46
N SER A 188 -20.31 11.94 3.68
CA SER A 188 -20.90 12.63 4.84
C SER A 188 -20.15 13.91 5.21
N GLU A 189 -18.81 13.88 5.13
CA GLU A 189 -17.97 15.07 5.31
C GLU A 189 -18.28 16.16 4.28
N LEU A 190 -18.31 15.79 2.99
CA LEU A 190 -18.62 16.71 1.90
C LEU A 190 -19.99 17.38 2.10
N LEU A 191 -21.03 16.60 2.40
CA LEU A 191 -22.38 17.12 2.63
C LEU A 191 -22.42 18.11 3.79
N ARG A 192 -21.69 17.83 4.90
CA ARG A 192 -21.56 18.78 6.03
C ARG A 192 -20.86 20.08 5.60
N GLN A 193 -19.78 19.99 4.83
CA GLN A 193 -19.07 21.18 4.35
C GLN A 193 -19.95 22.05 3.44
N VAL A 194 -20.70 21.43 2.51
CA VAL A 194 -21.67 22.14 1.65
C VAL A 194 -22.75 22.83 2.49
N GLY A 195 -23.28 22.15 3.52
CA GLY A 195 -24.25 22.74 4.45
C GLY A 195 -23.71 23.98 5.16
N ARG A 196 -22.46 23.95 5.63
CA ARG A 196 -21.80 25.12 6.27
C ARG A 196 -21.64 26.29 5.32
N VAL A 197 -21.21 26.05 4.07
CA VAL A 197 -21.06 27.10 3.05
C VAL A 197 -22.40 27.76 2.74
N ARG A 198 -23.49 26.99 2.70
CA ARG A 198 -24.85 27.54 2.48
C ARG A 198 -25.35 28.39 3.65
N ALA A 199 -25.02 28.01 4.89
CA ALA A 199 -25.45 28.74 6.09
C ALA A 199 -24.65 30.04 6.35
N GLN A 200 -23.51 30.22 5.69
CA GLN A 200 -22.67 31.43 5.77
C GLN A 200 -22.99 32.46 4.66
N ARG A 201 -23.96 32.17 3.81
CA ARG A 201 -24.50 33.07 2.78
C ARG A 201 -25.85 33.60 3.21
#